data_AF-A0A3D2LCJ7-F1
#
_entry.id   AF-A0A3D2LCJ7-F1
#
_cell.length_a   1.000
_cell.length_b   1.000
_cell.length_c   1.000
_cell.angle_alpha   90.00
_cell.angle_beta   90.00
_cell.angle_gamma   90.00
#
_symmetry.space_group_name_H-M   'P 1'
#
loop_
_entity.id
_entity.type
_entity.pdbx_description
1 polymer ?
#
loop_
_entity_poly.entity_id
_entity_poly.type
_entity_poly.pdbx_seq_one_letter_code
_entity_poly.pdbx_strand_id
1 'polypeptide(L)'
;MVKYVFSAAIAGMLMVSGCQSKSGGNAEARVIQQNIGSVNPYLWRASLDTFDDLPVATADPIGGLITYDWKAYAAAPNERVKVTVYILDTRLRADGVKVSVFRQEK
;
A
#
# COMPACT_ATOMS: atom_id res chain seq x y z
N MET A 1 34.57 28.48 -61.82
CA MET A 1 33.95 29.68 -61.22
C MET A 1 32.51 29.32 -60.89
N VAL A 2 32.02 29.65 -59.68
CA VAL A 2 30.65 29.43 -59.15
C VAL A 2 30.31 27.97 -58.78
N LYS A 3 29.76 27.61 -57.62
CA LYS A 3 29.76 28.08 -56.22
C LYS A 3 29.06 26.92 -55.48
N TYR A 4 29.76 26.18 -54.62
CA TYR A 4 29.14 25.15 -53.76
C TYR A 4 28.37 25.85 -52.65
N VAL A 5 27.08 26.09 -52.90
CA VAL A 5 26.16 26.64 -51.90
C VAL A 5 24.82 25.94 -52.08
N PHE A 6 24.67 24.74 -51.52
CA PHE A 6 23.37 24.32 -51.01
C PHE A 6 23.60 23.55 -49.71
N SER A 7 23.26 24.26 -48.64
CA SER A 7 23.50 23.96 -47.24
C SER A 7 23.01 22.59 -46.82
N ALA A 8 23.86 21.93 -46.04
CA ALA A 8 23.47 20.93 -45.06
C ALA A 8 22.43 21.53 -44.09
N ALA A 9 21.18 21.10 -44.19
CA ALA A 9 20.13 21.48 -43.25
C ALA A 9 19.04 20.40 -43.13
N ILE A 10 19.42 19.13 -42.96
CA ILE A 10 18.47 18.05 -42.58
C ILE A 10 18.97 17.25 -41.34
N ALA A 11 20.16 17.53 -40.80
CA ALA A 11 20.68 16.86 -39.61
C ALA A 11 20.35 17.59 -38.28
N GLY A 12 19.35 18.48 -38.27
CA GLY A 12 19.04 19.35 -37.13
C GLY A 12 17.78 18.98 -36.34
N MET A 13 17.09 17.88 -36.66
CA MET A 13 15.77 17.57 -36.09
C MET A 13 15.76 16.41 -35.09
N LEU A 14 16.90 16.14 -34.44
CA LEU A 14 17.03 15.14 -33.36
C LEU A 14 17.39 15.74 -31.99
N MET A 15 17.26 17.06 -31.81
CA MET A 15 17.63 17.76 -30.56
C MET A 15 16.44 18.42 -29.84
N VAL A 16 15.21 17.92 -30.03
CA VAL A 16 14.06 18.27 -29.18
C VAL A 16 13.28 17.00 -28.81
N SER A 17 13.95 16.07 -28.15
CA SER A 17 13.31 15.16 -27.19
C SER A 17 13.72 15.59 -25.78
N GLY A 18 13.54 16.88 -25.50
CA GLY A 18 13.59 17.41 -24.15
C GLY A 18 12.32 17.00 -23.40
N CYS A 19 12.51 16.31 -22.29
CA CYS A 19 11.53 16.13 -21.21
C CYS A 19 10.13 15.64 -21.63
N GLN A 20 9.98 14.35 -21.94
CA GLN A 20 8.68 13.69 -21.80
C GLN A 20 8.68 12.70 -20.63
N SER A 21 7.78 13.02 -19.70
CA SER A 21 7.17 12.13 -18.72
C SER A 21 8.00 11.75 -17.50
N LYS A 22 8.02 12.67 -16.54
CA LYS A 22 8.04 12.33 -15.11
C LYS A 22 6.74 11.61 -14.78
N SER A 23 6.62 10.33 -15.18
CA SER A 23 5.58 9.41 -14.72
C SER A 23 5.93 8.95 -13.30
N GLY A 24 5.97 9.90 -12.36
CA GLY A 24 5.88 9.63 -10.94
C GLY A 24 4.42 9.39 -10.58
N GLY A 25 3.78 8.43 -11.26
CA GLY A 25 2.38 8.12 -11.09
C GLY A 25 2.15 7.43 -9.76
N ASN A 26 1.85 8.24 -8.74
CA ASN A 26 1.02 7.93 -7.59
C ASN A 26 1.04 6.45 -7.13
N ALA A 27 2.19 5.96 -6.68
CA ALA A 27 2.30 4.60 -6.15
C ALA A 27 1.27 4.36 -5.03
N GLU A 28 1.02 5.36 -4.17
CA GLU A 28 -0.03 5.33 -3.15
C GLU A 28 -1.45 5.19 -3.73
N ALA A 29 -1.78 5.93 -4.81
CA ALA A 29 -3.12 5.84 -5.41
C ALA A 29 -3.37 4.46 -6.06
N ARG A 30 -2.32 3.80 -6.58
CA ARG A 30 -2.45 2.44 -7.14
C ARG A 30 -2.73 1.39 -6.06
N VAL A 31 -2.20 1.55 -4.85
CA VAL A 31 -2.46 0.62 -3.73
C VAL A 31 -3.92 0.72 -3.28
N ILE A 32 -4.51 1.92 -3.24
CA ILE A 32 -5.93 2.12 -2.93
C ILE A 32 -6.84 1.49 -4.00
N GLN A 33 -6.45 1.57 -5.28
CA GLN A 33 -7.20 1.01 -6.41
C GLN A 33 -7.29 -0.53 -6.39
N GLN A 34 -6.40 -1.22 -5.65
CA GLN A 34 -6.39 -2.68 -5.52
C GLN A 34 -7.29 -3.20 -4.41
N ASN A 35 -7.96 -2.34 -3.63
CA ASN A 35 -8.92 -2.81 -2.64
C ASN A 35 -10.23 -3.23 -3.34
N ILE A 36 -10.41 -4.55 -3.51
CA ILE A 36 -11.61 -5.18 -4.07
C ILE A 36 -12.71 -5.34 -2.97
N GLY A 37 -12.45 -4.82 -1.77
CA GLY A 37 -13.31 -4.98 -0.60
C GLY A 37 -14.44 -3.96 -0.50
N SER A 38 -15.44 -4.30 0.31
CA SER A 38 -16.55 -3.40 0.67
C SER A 38 -16.17 -2.39 1.76
N VAL A 39 -15.00 -2.54 2.37
CA VAL A 39 -14.53 -1.72 3.51
C VAL A 39 -13.69 -0.52 3.07
N ASN A 40 -13.47 0.42 3.99
CA ASN A 40 -12.62 1.57 3.71
C ASN A 40 -11.16 1.14 3.42
N PRO A 41 -10.58 1.50 2.27
CA PRO A 41 -9.25 1.03 1.89
C PRO A 41 -8.12 1.59 2.76
N TYR A 42 -8.30 2.79 3.31
CA TYR A 42 -7.32 3.40 4.20
C TYR A 42 -7.32 2.71 5.58
N LEU A 43 -8.50 2.42 6.14
CA LEU A 43 -8.61 1.66 7.39
C LEU A 43 -8.05 0.25 7.24
N TRP A 44 -8.33 -0.40 6.11
CA TRP A 44 -7.78 -1.72 5.77
C TRP A 44 -6.25 -1.70 5.72
N ARG A 45 -5.68 -0.80 4.93
CA ARG A 45 -4.23 -0.66 4.78
C ARG A 45 -3.56 -0.32 6.10
N ALA A 46 -4.08 0.66 6.83
CA ALA A 46 -3.55 1.07 8.13
C ALA A 46 -3.55 -0.08 9.15
N SER A 47 -4.58 -0.93 9.13
CA SER A 47 -4.67 -2.09 10.03
C SER A 47 -3.60 -3.14 9.73
N LEU A 48 -3.31 -3.38 8.44
CA LEU A 48 -2.26 -4.31 8.02
C LEU A 48 -0.86 -3.76 8.32
N ASP A 49 -0.66 -2.45 8.11
CA ASP A 49 0.64 -1.81 8.34
C ASP A 49 0.96 -1.67 9.85
N THR A 50 -0.06 -1.55 10.71
CA THR A 50 0.14 -1.44 12.17
C THR A 50 0.54 -2.77 12.83
N PHE A 51 0.06 -3.88 12.26
CA PHE A 51 0.30 -5.23 12.79
C PHE A 51 1.13 -6.07 11.82
N ASP A 52 1.99 -5.44 11.03
CA ASP A 52 2.88 -6.10 10.05
C ASP A 52 3.84 -7.11 10.69
N ASP A 53 4.18 -6.87 11.96
CA ASP A 53 4.95 -7.77 12.79
C ASP A 53 4.20 -9.07 13.14
N LEU A 54 2.87 -9.10 13.12
CA LEU A 54 2.09 -10.29 13.48
C LEU A 54 1.82 -11.18 12.24
N PRO A 55 1.86 -12.52 12.39
CA PRO A 55 1.50 -13.41 11.31
C PRO A 55 -0.01 -13.28 10.99
N VAL A 56 -0.35 -12.99 9.74
CA VAL A 56 -1.74 -12.95 9.29
C VAL A 56 -2.26 -14.37 9.14
N ALA A 57 -3.34 -14.72 9.86
CA ALA A 57 -4.01 -16.01 9.74
C ALA A 57 -5.02 -16.00 8.58
N THR A 58 -5.92 -15.01 8.60
CA THR A 58 -6.98 -14.82 7.58
C THR A 58 -7.29 -13.33 7.46
N ALA A 59 -7.54 -12.85 6.23
CA ALA A 59 -7.94 -11.48 5.96
C ALA A 59 -9.09 -11.47 4.93
N ASP A 60 -10.28 -11.05 5.35
CA ASP A 60 -11.46 -10.89 4.50
C ASP A 60 -11.73 -9.40 4.23
N PRO A 61 -11.37 -8.86 3.06
CA PRO A 61 -11.58 -7.46 2.70
C PRO A 61 -13.04 -7.12 2.39
N ILE A 62 -13.91 -8.11 2.20
CA ILE A 62 -15.35 -7.88 1.95
C ILE A 62 -16.07 -7.75 3.29
N GLY A 63 -15.84 -8.69 4.21
CA GLY A 63 -16.44 -8.71 5.55
C GLY A 63 -15.76 -7.78 6.57
N GLY A 64 -14.59 -7.25 6.25
CA GLY A 64 -13.86 -6.34 7.13
C GLY A 64 -13.23 -7.01 8.34
N LEU A 65 -12.78 -8.26 8.19
CA LEU A 65 -12.17 -9.04 9.27
C LEU A 65 -10.71 -9.36 8.96
N ILE A 66 -9.81 -9.04 9.89
CA ILE A 66 -8.41 -9.47 9.84
C ILE A 66 -8.11 -10.21 11.14
N THR A 67 -7.73 -11.48 11.03
CA THR A 67 -7.29 -12.29 12.17
C THR A 67 -5.80 -12.56 12.05
N TYR A 68 -5.07 -12.26 13.12
CA TYR A 68 -3.66 -12.55 13.27
C TYR A 68 -3.47 -13.77 14.18
N ASP A 69 -2.45 -14.57 13.88
CA ASP A 69 -2.07 -15.74 14.66
C ASP A 69 -1.28 -15.35 15.92
N TRP A 70 -1.11 -16.33 16.81
CA TRP A 70 -0.34 -16.17 18.04
C TRP A 70 1.14 -15.90 17.75
N LYS A 71 1.69 -14.82 18.32
CA LYS A 71 3.14 -14.52 18.33
C LYS A 71 3.63 -14.30 19.75
N ALA A 72 4.79 -14.87 20.06
CA ALA A 72 5.56 -14.54 21.27
C ALA A 72 6.72 -13.60 20.89
N TYR A 73 7.05 -12.65 21.76
CA TYR A 73 8.12 -11.68 21.53
C TYR A 73 9.37 -12.05 22.35
N ALA A 74 10.55 -11.73 21.84
CA ALA A 74 11.81 -12.03 22.54
C ALA A 74 11.90 -11.34 23.92
N ALA A 75 11.29 -10.17 24.08
CA ALA A 75 11.20 -9.45 25.35
C ALA A 75 10.32 -10.16 26.39
N ALA A 76 9.40 -11.02 25.96
CA ALA A 76 8.44 -11.71 26.82
C ALA A 76 8.12 -13.11 26.28
N PRO A 77 9.03 -14.09 26.44
CA PRO A 77 8.88 -15.42 25.82
C PRO A 77 7.77 -16.28 26.45
N ASN A 78 7.31 -15.92 27.65
CA ASN A 78 6.26 -16.66 28.38
C ASN A 78 4.85 -16.18 28.06
N GLU A 79 4.70 -15.14 27.23
CA GLU A 79 3.42 -14.67 26.74
C GLU A 79 3.34 -14.79 25.23
N ARG A 80 2.13 -15.07 24.76
CA ARG A 80 1.77 -14.96 23.35
C ARG A 80 0.58 -14.03 23.22
N VAL A 81 0.57 -13.30 22.11
CA VAL A 81 -0.50 -12.36 21.77
C VAL A 81 -1.08 -12.76 20.42
N LYS A 82 -2.40 -12.72 20.32
CA LYS A 82 -3.12 -12.74 19.03
C LYS A 82 -4.02 -11.52 18.94
N VAL A 83 -4.30 -11.09 17.72
CA VAL A 83 -5.10 -9.89 17.45
C VAL A 83 -6.20 -10.21 16.45
N THR A 84 -7.35 -9.59 16.62
CA THR A 84 -8.45 -9.62 15.66
C THR A 84 -8.93 -8.19 15.43
N VAL A 85 -8.97 -7.78 14.17
CA VAL A 85 -9.38 -6.43 13.75
C VAL A 85 -10.67 -6.55 12.95
N TYR A 86 -11.64 -5.72 13.30
CA TYR A 86 -12.91 -5.55 12.61
C TYR A 86 -12.99 -4.14 12.05
N ILE A 87 -13.28 -4.00 10.77
CA ILE A 87 -13.53 -2.73 10.10
C ILE A 87 -15.03 -2.65 9.86
N LEU A 88 -15.67 -1.72 10.56
CA LEU A 88 -17.12 -1.64 10.73
C LEU A 88 -17.77 -0.56 9.86
N ASP A 89 -16.97 0.33 9.28
CA ASP A 89 -17.46 1.48 8.50
C ASP A 89 -16.67 1.63 7.19
N THR A 90 -17.33 2.19 6.18
CA THR A 90 -16.74 2.54 4.88
C THR A 90 -16.19 3.96 4.86
N ARG A 91 -16.56 4.78 5.86
CA ARG A 91 -16.02 6.12 6.08
C ARG A 91 -14.77 6.05 6.94
N LEU A 92 -13.88 7.02 6.73
CA LEU A 92 -12.66 7.17 7.54
C LEU A 92 -13.00 7.80 8.90
N ARG A 93 -13.40 6.98 9.87
CA ARG A 93 -13.71 7.40 11.24
C ARG A 93 -13.02 6.49 12.26
N ALA A 94 -12.70 7.05 13.43
CA ALA A 94 -12.01 6.31 14.48
C ALA A 94 -12.86 5.16 15.07
N ASP A 95 -14.18 5.34 15.17
CA ASP A 95 -15.12 4.31 15.59
C ASP A 95 -15.41 3.25 14.49
N GLY A 96 -14.88 3.45 13.28
CA GLY A 96 -14.99 2.52 12.18
C GLY A 96 -14.07 1.30 12.29
N VAL A 97 -13.25 1.19 13.33
CA VAL A 97 -12.36 0.05 13.58
C VAL A 97 -12.51 -0.42 15.02
N LYS A 98 -12.62 -1.73 15.22
CA LYS A 98 -12.59 -2.39 16.53
C LYS A 98 -11.46 -3.42 16.55
N VAL A 99 -10.62 -3.35 17.57
CA VAL A 99 -9.49 -4.26 17.75
C VAL A 99 -9.68 -5.06 19.04
N SER A 100 -9.54 -6.37 18.94
CA SER A 100 -9.55 -7.30 20.06
C SER A 100 -8.18 -7.96 20.17
N VAL A 101 -7.52 -7.75 21.31
CA VAL A 101 -6.21 -8.32 21.60
C VAL A 101 -6.38 -9.38 22.67
N PHE A 102 -5.82 -10.57 22.45
CA PHE A 102 -5.84 -11.65 23.41
C PHE A 102 -4.42 -11.97 23.83
N ARG A 103 -4.19 -12.07 25.13
CA ARG A 103 -2.92 -12.43 25.74
C ARG A 103 -3.08 -13.76 26.45
N GLN A 104 -2.11 -14.65 26.26
CA GLN A 104 -2.04 -15.91 26.97
C GLN A 104 -0.65 -16.07 27.57
N GLU A 105 -0.62 -16.26 28.89
CA GLU A 105 0.56 -16.70 29.64
C GLU A 105 0.56 -18.22 29.73
N LYS A 106 1.76 -18.81 29.76
CA LYS A 106 1.96 -20.25 29.88
C LYS A 106 2.06 -20.68 31.35
#